data_AF-A0AAQ0W5H4-F1
#
_entry.id   AF-A0AAQ0W5H4-F1
#
_cell.length_a   1.000
_cell.length_b   1.000
_cell.length_c   1.000
_cell.angle_alpha   90.00
_cell.angle_beta   90.00
_cell.angle_gamma   90.00
#
_symmetry.space_group_name_H-M   'P 1'
#
loop_
_entity.id
_entity.type
_entity.pdbx_description
1 polymer ?
#
loop_
_entity_poly.entity_id
_entity_poly.type
_entity_poly.pdbx_seq_one_letter_code
_entity_poly.pdbx_strand_id
1 'polypeptide(L)'
;MRDRQLTGPWAGFSFVRGELVTPEGKAFTAAQLTWLALTSSLAREWSAMMDEAKLRTCNPQYRRIYVPRPPQRSTAANVIYLRDVIQRRHEERSSVVDGAGSADRTRVVRQTRGPRGPRRG
;
A
#
# COMPACT_ATOMS: atom_id res chain seq x y z
N MET A 1 30.45 -14.25 1.89
CA MET A 1 29.94 -15.42 1.14
C MET A 1 31.12 -16.08 0.43
N ARG A 2 31.15 -17.42 0.33
CA ARG A 2 32.20 -18.12 -0.41
C ARG A 2 31.86 -18.17 -1.90
N ASP A 3 32.89 -18.19 -2.73
CA ASP A 3 32.71 -18.28 -4.18
C ASP A 3 32.03 -19.61 -4.54
N ARG A 4 30.93 -19.53 -5.30
CA ARG A 4 30.10 -20.71 -5.63
C ARG A 4 29.27 -20.47 -6.88
N GLN A 5 29.30 -21.42 -7.81
CA GLN A 5 28.35 -21.45 -8.92
C GLN A 5 26.98 -21.98 -8.45
N LEU A 6 25.92 -21.30 -8.86
CA LEU A 6 24.54 -21.70 -8.58
C LEU A 6 24.05 -22.69 -9.65
N THR A 7 23.20 -23.64 -9.25
CA THR A 7 22.68 -24.71 -10.11
C THR A 7 21.16 -24.65 -10.22
N GLY A 8 20.57 -25.42 -11.16
CA GLY A 8 19.12 -25.47 -11.36
C GLY A 8 18.57 -24.20 -12.03
N PRO A 9 17.43 -23.64 -11.56
CA PRO A 9 16.87 -22.40 -12.10
C PRO A 9 17.81 -21.18 -12.00
N TRP A 10 18.87 -21.28 -11.19
CA TRP A 10 19.90 -20.28 -11.00
C TRP A 10 21.18 -20.58 -11.80
N ALA A 11 21.13 -21.53 -12.74
CA ALA A 11 22.27 -21.85 -13.60
C ALA A 11 22.80 -20.60 -14.33
N GLY A 12 24.12 -20.43 -14.31
CA GLY A 12 24.79 -19.26 -14.87
C GLY A 12 24.94 -18.08 -13.90
N PHE A 13 24.26 -18.10 -12.76
CA PHE A 13 24.57 -17.17 -11.66
C PHE A 13 25.71 -17.75 -10.80
N SER A 14 26.55 -16.87 -10.27
CA SER A 14 27.61 -17.27 -9.36
C SER A 14 27.85 -16.22 -8.30
N PHE A 15 28.34 -16.64 -7.13
CA PHE A 15 28.93 -15.73 -6.17
C PHE A 15 30.43 -15.67 -6.40
N VAL A 16 30.98 -14.47 -6.58
CA VAL A 16 32.42 -14.21 -6.73
C VAL A 16 32.78 -13.03 -5.84
N ARG A 17 33.74 -13.19 -4.94
CA ARG A 17 34.20 -12.16 -3.99
C ARG A 17 33.07 -11.55 -3.14
N GLY A 18 32.01 -12.33 -2.90
CA GLY A 18 30.83 -11.88 -2.16
C GLY A 18 29.82 -11.06 -2.97
N GLU A 19 30.01 -10.93 -4.28
CA GLU A 19 29.07 -10.32 -5.22
C GLU A 19 28.32 -11.39 -6.00
N LEU A 20 27.06 -11.13 -6.36
CA LEU A 20 26.28 -12.00 -7.23
C LEU A 20 26.53 -11.62 -8.69
N VAL A 21 27.12 -12.52 -9.47
CA VAL A 21 27.36 -12.35 -10.90
C VAL A 21 26.26 -13.08 -11.67
N THR A 22 25.61 -12.38 -12.60
CA THR A 22 24.60 -12.94 -13.50
C THR A 22 25.25 -13.66 -14.69
N PRO A 23 24.51 -14.52 -15.41
CA PRO A 23 25.01 -15.13 -16.65
C PRO A 23 25.42 -14.11 -17.72
N GLU A 24 24.87 -12.89 -17.67
CA GLU A 24 25.23 -11.78 -18.55
C GLU A 24 26.55 -11.09 -18.14
N GLY A 25 27.20 -11.54 -17.07
CA GLY A 25 28.44 -10.95 -16.54
C GLY A 25 28.25 -9.71 -15.69
N LYS A 26 27.01 -9.38 -15.27
CA LYS A 26 26.75 -8.23 -14.39
C LYS A 26 26.95 -8.64 -12.93
N ALA A 27 27.75 -7.87 -12.20
CA ALA A 27 27.97 -8.10 -10.77
C ALA A 27 27.04 -7.22 -9.92
N PHE A 28 26.44 -7.81 -8.89
CA PHE A 28 25.62 -7.14 -7.90
C PHE A 28 26.28 -7.22 -6.52
N THR A 29 26.53 -6.05 -5.95
CA THR A 29 27.02 -5.91 -4.58
C THR A 29 25.94 -6.30 -3.56
N ALA A 30 26.36 -6.65 -2.34
CA ALA A 30 25.43 -6.92 -1.25
C ALA A 30 24.46 -5.76 -0.96
N ALA A 31 24.93 -4.51 -1.12
CA ALA A 31 24.08 -3.32 -0.96
C ALA A 31 22.98 -3.23 -2.04
N GLN A 32 23.33 -3.49 -3.30
CA GLN A 32 22.35 -3.52 -4.40
C GLN A 32 21.32 -4.64 -4.21
N LEU A 33 21.75 -5.81 -3.76
CA LEU A 33 20.84 -6.91 -3.43
C LEU A 33 19.89 -6.55 -2.29
N THR A 34 20.35 -5.77 -1.31
CA THR A 34 19.50 -5.27 -0.22
C THR A 34 18.42 -4.33 -0.76
N TRP A 35 18.77 -3.43 -1.66
CA TRP A 35 17.79 -2.56 -2.34
C TRP A 35 16.80 -3.35 -3.20
N LEU A 36 17.27 -4.39 -3.89
CA LEU A 36 16.41 -5.28 -4.67
C LEU A 36 15.46 -6.08 -3.76
N ALA A 37 15.92 -6.53 -2.60
CA ALA A 37 15.08 -7.21 -1.61
C ALA A 37 14.02 -6.28 -1.03
N LEU A 38 14.36 -5.01 -0.77
CA LEU A 38 13.42 -4.00 -0.27
C LEU A 38 12.33 -3.70 -1.30
N THR A 39 12.72 -3.43 -2.55
CA THR A 39 11.77 -3.15 -3.65
C THR A 39 10.87 -4.34 -3.93
N SER A 40 11.42 -5.56 -3.90
CA SER A 40 10.65 -6.80 -4.04
C SER A 40 9.64 -6.98 -2.89
N SER A 41 10.04 -6.66 -1.65
CA SER A 41 9.14 -6.72 -0.49
C SER A 41 7.98 -5.75 -0.63
N LEU A 42 8.26 -4.51 -1.04
CA LEU A 42 7.23 -3.50 -1.28
C LEU A 42 6.26 -3.91 -2.39
N ALA A 43 6.77 -4.45 -3.49
CA ALA A 43 5.95 -4.95 -4.59
C ALA A 43 5.02 -6.10 -4.13
N ARG A 44 5.53 -7.00 -3.27
CA ARG A 44 4.72 -8.09 -2.70
C ARG A 44 3.62 -7.58 -1.78
N GLU A 45 3.91 -6.58 -0.95
CA GLU A 45 2.91 -5.94 -0.09
C GLU A 45 1.80 -5.28 -0.93
N TRP A 46 2.17 -4.61 -2.01
CA TRP A 46 1.23 -3.99 -2.93
C TRP A 46 0.33 -5.03 -3.61
N SER A 47 0.92 -6.09 -4.17
CA SER A 47 0.14 -7.17 -4.80
C SER A 47 -0.83 -7.82 -3.81
N ALA A 48 -0.40 -8.07 -2.57
CA ALA A 48 -1.26 -8.62 -1.54
C ALA A 48 -2.43 -7.68 -1.17
N MET A 49 -2.19 -6.37 -1.14
CA MET A 49 -3.24 -5.37 -0.91
C MET A 49 -4.22 -5.30 -2.09
N MET A 50 -3.72 -5.41 -3.33
CA MET A 50 -4.58 -5.42 -4.53
C MET A 50 -5.45 -6.66 -4.61
N ASP A 51 -4.91 -7.83 -4.27
CA ASP A 51 -5.69 -9.06 -4.24
C ASP A 51 -6.76 -9.02 -3.15
N GLU A 52 -6.46 -8.42 -2.00
CA GLU A 52 -7.48 -8.14 -0.97
C GLU A 52 -8.57 -7.18 -1.50
N ALA A 53 -8.20 -6.10 -2.17
CA ALA A 53 -9.16 -5.13 -2.74
C ALA A 53 -10.09 -5.79 -3.80
N LYS A 54 -9.54 -6.68 -4.64
CA LYS A 54 -10.35 -7.47 -5.57
C LYS A 54 -11.34 -8.36 -4.83
N LEU A 55 -10.91 -9.08 -3.79
CA LEU A 55 -11.78 -9.94 -3.00
C LEU A 55 -12.91 -9.15 -2.30
N ARG A 56 -12.59 -7.97 -1.76
CA ARG A 56 -13.58 -7.05 -1.17
C ARG A 56 -14.67 -6.63 -2.15
N THR A 57 -14.30 -6.42 -3.42
CA THR A 57 -15.23 -5.98 -4.47
C THR A 57 -16.10 -7.12 -4.97
N CYS A 58 -15.52 -8.31 -5.16
CA CYS A 58 -16.21 -9.45 -5.75
C CYS A 58 -17.08 -10.24 -4.76
N ASN A 59 -16.84 -10.12 -3.44
CA ASN A 59 -17.60 -10.90 -2.45
C ASN A 59 -17.97 -10.06 -1.20
N PRO A 60 -19.27 -9.83 -0.93
CA PRO A 60 -19.73 -9.12 0.27
C PRO A 60 -19.32 -9.79 1.58
N GLN A 61 -19.07 -11.11 1.56
CA GLN A 61 -18.64 -11.92 2.69
C GLN A 61 -17.11 -12.11 2.75
N TYR A 62 -16.33 -11.28 2.04
CA TYR A 62 -14.87 -11.42 1.97
C TYR A 62 -14.19 -11.57 3.35
N ARG A 63 -14.72 -10.91 4.40
CA ARG A 63 -14.19 -10.99 5.77
C ARG A 63 -14.21 -12.40 6.36
N ARG A 64 -15.06 -13.29 5.86
CA ARG A 64 -15.18 -14.68 6.32
C ARG A 64 -14.23 -15.64 5.59
N ILE A 65 -13.78 -15.24 4.40
CA ILE A 65 -12.94 -16.06 3.50
C ILE A 65 -11.48 -15.60 3.57
N TYR A 66 -11.25 -14.29 3.72
CA TYR A 66 -9.94 -13.70 3.77
C TYR A 66 -9.49 -13.54 5.23
N VAL A 67 -8.61 -14.44 5.67
CA VAL A 67 -7.79 -14.21 6.86
C VAL A 67 -6.56 -13.44 6.39
N PRO A 68 -6.36 -12.18 6.82
CA PRO A 68 -5.17 -11.43 6.45
C PRO A 68 -3.94 -12.24 6.89
N ARG A 69 -3.12 -12.68 5.93
CA ARG A 69 -1.83 -13.26 6.28
C ARG A 69 -1.05 -12.16 7.00
N PRO A 70 -0.65 -12.35 8.27
CA PRO A 70 0.12 -11.33 8.96
C PRO A 70 1.38 -11.07 8.14
N PRO A 71 1.75 -9.81 7.89
CA PRO A 71 2.99 -9.51 7.18
C PRO A 71 4.12 -10.23 7.90
N GLN A 72 5.07 -10.81 7.16
CA GLN A 72 6.31 -11.30 7.76
C GLN A 72 7.06 -10.08 8.28
N ARG A 73 6.78 -9.71 9.52
CA ARG A 73 7.38 -8.55 10.15
C ARG A 73 8.84 -8.86 10.44
N SER A 74 9.74 -8.04 9.93
CA SER A 74 11.14 -8.11 10.29
C SER A 74 11.30 -7.52 11.68
N THR A 75 11.54 -8.37 12.68
CA THR A 75 11.77 -7.92 14.08
C THR A 75 13.07 -7.10 14.22
N ALA A 76 13.98 -7.22 13.26
CA ALA A 76 15.34 -6.66 13.33
C ALA A 76 15.45 -5.18 12.95
N ALA A 77 14.43 -4.59 12.32
CA ALA A 77 14.49 -3.21 11.85
C ALA A 77 13.13 -2.52 12.01
N ASN A 78 13.16 -1.22 12.28
CA ASN A 78 11.96 -0.37 12.38
C ASN A 78 11.41 -0.11 10.97
N VAL A 79 10.93 -1.16 10.32
CA VAL A 79 10.41 -1.13 8.94
C VAL A 79 8.97 -0.68 8.98
N ILE A 80 8.69 0.46 8.35
CA ILE A 80 7.34 0.97 8.16
C ILE A 80 6.70 0.20 7.01
N TYR A 81 5.68 -0.60 7.30
CA TYR A 81 4.91 -1.33 6.30
C TYR A 81 3.97 -0.39 5.54
N LEU A 82 3.98 -0.45 4.21
CA LEU A 82 3.16 0.44 3.39
C LEU A 82 1.67 0.21 3.65
N ARG A 83 1.29 -1.05 3.86
CA ARG A 83 -0.07 -1.45 4.25
C ARG A 83 -0.52 -0.69 5.51
N ASP A 84 0.31 -0.67 6.55
CA ASP A 84 -0.05 -0.05 7.83
C ASP A 84 -0.20 1.47 7.68
N VAL A 85 0.64 2.11 6.86
CA VAL A 85 0.53 3.56 6.56
C VAL A 85 -0.75 3.88 5.80
N ILE A 86 -1.10 3.08 4.79
CA ILE A 86 -2.31 3.28 3.98
C ILE A 86 -3.56 3.02 4.82
N GLN A 87 -3.56 1.94 5.59
CA GLN A 87 -4.63 1.57 6.51
C GLN A 87 -4.88 2.70 7.52
N ARG A 88 -3.82 3.19 8.17
CA ARG A 88 -3.91 4.30 9.14
C ARG A 88 -4.47 5.56 8.50
N ARG A 89 -4.03 5.93 7.28
CA ARG A 89 -4.57 7.08 6.54
C ARG A 89 -6.06 6.91 6.20
N HIS A 90 -6.49 5.69 5.87
CA HIS A 90 -7.90 5.40 5.63
C HIS A 90 -8.72 5.53 6.91
N GLU A 91 -8.24 4.99 8.03
CA GLU A 91 -8.90 5.09 9.35
C GLU A 91 -8.98 6.53 9.84
N GLU A 92 -7.90 7.31 9.71
CA GLU A 92 -7.87 8.75 10.01
C GLU A 92 -8.94 9.50 9.19
N ARG A 93 -9.01 9.24 7.87
CA ARG A 93 -10.02 9.87 6.99
C ARG A 93 -11.45 9.44 7.31
N SER A 94 -11.67 8.16 7.64
CA SER A 94 -12.99 7.66 8.04
C SER A 94 -13.42 8.22 9.39
N SER A 95 -12.51 8.34 10.36
CA SER A 95 -12.80 8.94 11.66
C SER A 95 -13.16 10.43 11.58
N VAL A 96 -12.58 11.17 10.63
CA VAL A 96 -12.96 12.57 10.35
C VAL A 96 -14.36 12.67 9.76
N VAL A 97 -14.80 11.69 8.95
CA VAL A 97 -16.17 11.63 8.42
C VAL A 97 -17.17 11.22 9.51
N ASP A 98 -16.82 10.31 10.40
CA ASP A 98 -17.68 9.92 11.53
C ASP A 98 -17.79 11.03 12.60
N GLY A 99 -16.76 11.87 12.72
CA GLY A 99 -16.74 13.08 13.55
C GLY A 99 -17.42 14.30 12.92
N ALA A 100 -17.78 14.24 11.63
CA ALA A 100 -18.71 15.19 11.02
C ALA A 100 -20.13 14.81 11.47
N GLY A 101 -20.40 15.08 12.76
CA GLY A 101 -21.67 14.82 13.40
C GLY A 101 -22.80 15.28 12.49
N SER A 102 -23.71 14.34 12.20
CA SER A 102 -25.07 14.54 11.69
C SER A 102 -25.37 16.01 11.40
N ALA A 103 -24.89 16.50 10.26
CA ALA A 103 -25.28 17.82 9.78
C ALA A 103 -26.77 17.69 9.48
N ASP A 104 -27.53 18.25 10.41
CA ASP A 104 -28.98 18.29 10.48
C ASP A 104 -29.58 18.39 9.07
N ARG A 105 -30.26 17.32 8.63
CA ARG A 105 -31.03 17.30 7.38
C ARG A 105 -32.31 18.14 7.50
N THR A 106 -32.29 19.24 8.25
CA THR A 106 -33.44 20.11 8.38
C THR A 106 -33.13 21.51 7.87
N ARG A 107 -33.98 21.91 6.91
CA ARG A 107 -34.26 23.27 6.46
C ARG A 107 -33.29 23.86 5.43
N VAL A 108 -33.49 23.45 4.18
CA VAL A 108 -33.31 24.35 3.03
C VAL A 108 -34.33 25.48 3.16
N VAL A 109 -33.97 26.55 3.88
CA VAL A 109 -34.70 27.81 3.81
C VAL A 109 -34.43 28.38 2.43
N ARG A 110 -35.41 28.24 1.52
CA ARG A 110 -35.48 29.07 0.32
C ARG A 110 -35.51 30.51 0.81
N GLN A 111 -34.39 31.24 0.68
CA GLN A 111 -34.41 32.68 0.86
C GLN A 111 -35.22 33.27 -0.29
N THR A 112 -36.51 33.46 -0.04
CA THR A 112 -37.40 34.25 -0.88
C THR A 112 -36.81 35.66 -0.92
N ARG A 113 -36.37 36.07 -2.11
CA ARG A 113 -35.94 37.43 -2.42
C ARG A 113 -37.04 38.40 -1.95
N GLY A 114 -36.74 39.22 -0.95
CA GLY A 114 -37.67 40.20 -0.39
C GLY A 114 -38.13 41.24 -1.42
N PRO A 115 -39.18 42.02 -1.11
CA PRO A 115 -39.85 42.87 -2.08
C PRO A 115 -38.91 43.98 -2.59
N ARG A 116 -38.84 44.14 -3.91
CA ARG A 116 -38.16 45.28 -4.54
C ARG A 116 -38.95 46.56 -4.24
N GLY A 117 -38.33 47.50 -3.53
CA GLY A 117 -38.86 48.84 -3.36
C GLY A 117 -38.89 49.61 -4.69
N PRO A 118 -39.83 50.56 -4.86
CA PRO A 118 -40.00 51.28 -6.12
C PRO A 118 -38.86 52.29 -6.32
N ARG A 119 -38.24 52.28 -7.50
CA ARG A 119 -37.30 53.31 -7.95
C ARG A 119 -38.10 54.56 -8.33
N ARG A 120 -37.94 55.64 -7.56
CA ARG A 120 -38.20 57.01 -8.02
C ARG A 120 -36.97 57.49 -8.81
N GLY A 121 -37.21 58.08 -9.97
CA GLY A 121 -36.21 58.65 -10.88
C GLY A 121 -36.74 58.62 -12.30
#